data_AF-A0A9N9ALC6-F1
#
_entry.id   AF-A0A9N9ALC6-F1
#
_cell.length_a   1.000
_cell.length_b   1.000
_cell.length_c   1.000
_cell.angle_alpha   90.00
_cell.angle_beta   90.00
_cell.angle_gamma   90.00
#
_symmetry.space_group_name_H-M   'P 1'
#
loop_
_entity.id
_entity.type
_entity.pdbx_description
1 polymer ?
#
loop_
_entity_poly.entity_id
_entity_poly.type
_entity_poly.pdbx_seq_one_letter_code
_entity_poly.pdbx_strand_id
1 'polypeptide(L)'
;MKRKYEENGDKFHERKKRMTEIELVELVDFALDIVNKLKSTDEGHLSQIVRLAVDEDKAFVNIWKSLVTRKDESARIQKFISLMNVCFDMNLKTESGTI
;
A
#
# COMPACT_ATOMS: atom_id res chain seq x y z
N MET A 1 2.73 51.10 -17.89
CA MET A 1 1.73 50.14 -18.43
C MET A 1 1.76 48.90 -17.53
N LYS A 2 0.63 48.54 -16.92
CA LYS A 2 0.55 47.52 -15.84
C LYS A 2 0.58 46.10 -16.42
N ARG A 3 1.30 45.22 -15.71
CA ARG A 3 1.49 43.78 -15.94
C ARG A 3 0.17 43.00 -15.93
N LYS A 4 0.09 41.93 -16.73
CA LYS A 4 -0.71 40.74 -16.43
C LYS A 4 0.09 39.51 -16.87
N TYR A 5 0.71 38.86 -15.89
CA TYR A 5 1.10 37.46 -16.00
C TYR A 5 -0.18 36.66 -15.75
N GLU A 6 -0.65 35.95 -16.76
CA GLU A 6 -1.68 34.92 -16.57
C GLU A 6 -0.99 33.70 -15.97
N GLU A 7 -1.03 33.65 -14.65
CA GLU A 7 -0.74 32.48 -13.84
C GLU A 7 -1.89 31.49 -14.08
N ASN A 8 -1.78 30.68 -15.13
CA ASN A 8 -2.57 29.45 -15.25
C ASN A 8 -2.07 28.48 -14.18
N GLY A 9 -2.53 28.72 -12.95
CA GLY A 9 -2.57 27.73 -11.89
C GLY A 9 -3.49 26.62 -12.34
N ASP A 10 -2.92 25.69 -13.10
CA ASP A 10 -3.56 24.45 -13.49
C ASP A 10 -3.87 23.73 -12.19
N LYS A 11 -5.15 23.84 -11.79
CA LYS A 11 -5.69 23.22 -10.60
C LYS A 11 -5.55 21.73 -10.79
N PHE A 12 -4.44 21.17 -10.28
CA PHE A 12 -4.33 19.78 -9.88
C PHE A 12 -5.36 19.53 -8.75
N HIS A 13 -6.64 19.61 -9.08
CA HIS A 13 -7.65 18.87 -8.37
C HIS A 13 -7.37 17.41 -8.73
N GLU A 14 -6.46 16.78 -7.97
CA GLU A 14 -6.45 15.34 -7.80
C GLU A 14 -7.88 14.94 -7.42
N ARG A 15 -8.68 14.58 -8.42
CA ARG A 15 -9.91 13.83 -8.19
C ARG A 15 -9.43 12.57 -7.51
N LYS A 16 -9.55 12.52 -6.18
CA LYS A 16 -9.41 11.28 -5.41
C LYS A 16 -10.42 10.30 -6.00
N LYS A 17 -9.95 9.48 -6.93
CA LYS A 17 -10.74 8.40 -7.51
C LYS A 17 -10.94 7.41 -6.37
N ARG A 18 -12.15 7.36 -5.82
CA ARG A 18 -12.51 6.33 -4.84
C ARG A 18 -12.25 4.97 -5.47
N MET A 19 -11.75 4.02 -4.70
CA MET A 19 -11.59 2.66 -5.19
C MET A 19 -12.96 2.12 -5.61
N THR A 20 -12.95 1.33 -6.67
CA THR A 20 -14.11 0.53 -7.04
C THR A 20 -14.29 -0.61 -6.03
N GLU A 21 -15.50 -1.13 -5.92
CA GLU A 21 -15.80 -2.28 -5.03
C GLU A 21 -14.88 -3.48 -5.35
N ILE A 22 -14.58 -3.70 -6.64
CA ILE A 22 -13.67 -4.76 -7.09
C ILE A 22 -12.24 -4.51 -6.58
N GLU A 23 -11.72 -3.29 -6.74
CA GLU A 23 -10.37 -2.95 -6.26
C GLU A 23 -10.26 -3.09 -4.74
N LEU A 24 -11.33 -2.79 -3.99
CA LEU A 24 -11.34 -2.95 -2.54
C LEU A 24 -11.26 -4.42 -2.14
N VAL A 25 -12.03 -5.29 -2.79
CA VAL A 25 -11.97 -6.75 -2.56
C VAL A 25 -10.55 -7.26 -2.84
N GLU A 26 -9.95 -6.88 -3.98
CA GLU A 26 -8.58 -7.28 -4.32
C GLU A 26 -7.52 -6.79 -3.31
N LEU A 27 -7.69 -5.58 -2.78
CA LEU A 27 -6.81 -5.02 -1.75
C LEU A 27 -6.92 -5.79 -0.43
N VAL A 28 -8.15 -6.09 -0.01
CA VAL A 28 -8.40 -6.85 1.23
C VAL A 28 -7.90 -8.29 1.09
N ASP A 29 -8.15 -8.95 -0.03
CA ASP A 29 -7.65 -10.29 -0.31
C ASP A 29 -6.11 -10.32 -0.31
N PHE A 30 -5.47 -9.31 -0.92
CA PHE A 30 -4.03 -9.15 -0.87
C PHE A 30 -3.52 -8.99 0.58
N ALA A 31 -4.17 -8.16 1.38
CA ALA A 31 -3.79 -7.95 2.78
C ALA A 31 -3.89 -9.25 3.59
N LEU A 32 -4.98 -10.01 3.43
CA LEU A 32 -5.18 -11.30 4.10
C LEU A 32 -4.16 -12.35 3.65
N ASP A 33 -3.87 -12.42 2.36
CA ASP A 33 -2.85 -13.31 1.80
C ASP A 33 -1.46 -13.03 2.37
N ILE A 34 -1.08 -11.75 2.49
CA ILE A 34 0.16 -11.35 3.14
C ILE A 34 0.16 -11.76 4.62
N VAL A 35 -0.90 -11.46 5.36
CA VAL A 35 -1.00 -11.80 6.79
C VAL A 35 -0.81 -13.30 7.01
N ASN A 36 -1.39 -14.14 6.16
CA ASN A 36 -1.23 -15.59 6.22
C ASN A 36 0.20 -16.07 5.90
N LYS A 37 0.95 -15.31 5.10
CA LYS A 37 2.35 -15.63 4.71
C LYS A 37 3.39 -15.07 5.67
N LEU A 38 3.02 -14.14 6.54
CA LEU A 38 3.92 -13.55 7.51
C LEU A 38 4.04 -14.42 8.75
N LYS A 39 5.27 -14.65 9.20
CA LYS A 39 5.57 -15.35 10.45
C LYS A 39 5.53 -14.42 11.66
N SER A 40 4.74 -13.34 11.60
CA SER A 40 4.71 -12.33 12.64
C SER A 40 4.13 -12.91 13.93
N THR A 41 4.88 -12.80 15.02
CA THR A 41 4.39 -13.06 16.38
C THR A 41 3.61 -11.87 16.95
N ASP A 42 3.57 -10.75 16.22
CA ASP A 42 2.84 -9.55 16.62
C ASP A 42 1.50 -9.49 15.90
N GLU A 43 0.46 -9.94 16.59
CA GLU A 43 -0.94 -9.86 16.15
C GLU A 43 -1.40 -8.42 15.89
N GLY A 44 -0.78 -7.43 16.57
CA GLY A 44 -1.06 -6.01 16.39
C GLY A 44 -0.66 -5.53 15.00
N HIS A 45 0.54 -5.88 14.53
CA HIS A 45 0.98 -5.54 13.17
C HIS A 45 0.13 -6.25 12.09
N LEU A 46 -0.24 -7.52 12.31
CA LEU A 46 -1.10 -8.25 11.38
C LEU A 46 -2.49 -7.59 11.28
N SER A 47 -3.08 -7.24 12.43
CA SER A 47 -4.35 -6.50 12.47
C SER A 47 -4.23 -5.13 11.80
N GLN A 48 -3.11 -4.44 11.98
CA GLN A 48 -2.87 -3.13 11.36
C GLN A 48 -2.82 -3.22 9.83
N ILE A 49 -2.22 -4.27 9.24
CA ILE A 49 -2.22 -4.48 7.79
C ILE A 49 -3.65 -4.58 7.25
N VAL A 50 -4.52 -5.37 7.90
CA VAL A 50 -5.92 -5.52 7.49
C VAL A 50 -6.69 -4.21 7.67
N ARG A 51 -6.46 -3.49 8.78
CA ARG A 51 -7.11 -2.19 9.02
C ARG A 51 -6.72 -1.16 7.95
N LEU A 52 -5.44 -1.07 7.59
CA LEU A 52 -4.99 -0.17 6.53
C LEU A 52 -5.64 -0.46 5.17
N ALA A 53 -5.93 -1.73 4.88
CA ALA A 53 -6.66 -2.12 3.68
C ALA A 53 -8.14 -1.69 3.73
N VAL A 54 -8.83 -1.96 4.84
CA VAL A 54 -10.25 -1.62 5.02
C VAL A 54 -10.46 -0.10 5.10
N ASP A 55 -9.54 0.61 5.73
CA ASP A 55 -9.59 2.08 5.87
C ASP A 55 -9.16 2.81 4.58
N GLU A 56 -8.79 2.06 3.53
CA GLU A 56 -8.25 2.59 2.26
C GLU A 56 -7.10 3.59 2.48
N ASP A 57 -6.17 3.26 3.38
CA ASP A 57 -5.07 4.17 3.70
C ASP A 57 -4.30 4.56 2.43
N LYS A 58 -4.12 5.87 2.22
CA LYS A 58 -3.58 6.39 0.96
C LYS A 58 -2.18 5.83 0.68
N ALA A 59 -1.33 5.71 1.70
CA ALA A 59 0.02 5.20 1.52
C ALA A 59 -0.01 3.69 1.24
N PHE A 60 -0.83 2.95 1.98
CA PHE A 60 -1.04 1.52 1.79
C PHE A 60 -1.55 1.18 0.39
N VAL A 61 -2.60 1.86 -0.08
CA VAL A 61 -3.17 1.69 -1.42
C VAL A 61 -2.13 1.98 -2.50
N ASN A 62 -1.31 3.03 -2.33
CA ASN A 62 -0.25 3.36 -3.27
C ASN A 62 0.84 2.28 -3.32
N ILE A 63 1.23 1.74 -2.16
CA ILE A 63 2.17 0.61 -2.07
C ILE A 63 1.59 -0.59 -2.82
N TRP A 64 0.36 -1.00 -2.51
CA TRP A 64 -0.30 -2.12 -3.18
C TRP A 64 -0.38 -1.93 -4.71
N LYS A 65 -0.83 -0.77 -5.20
CA LYS A 65 -0.91 -0.46 -6.64
C LYS A 65 0.45 -0.55 -7.34
N SER A 66 1.52 -0.16 -6.66
CA SER A 66 2.89 -0.27 -7.20
C SER A 66 3.42 -1.71 -7.29
N LEU A 67 2.75 -2.63 -6.59
CA LEU A 67 3.17 -4.02 -6.40
C LEU A 67 2.27 -5.01 -7.15
N VAL A 68 0.98 -4.71 -7.33
CA VAL A 68 -0.01 -5.61 -7.95
C VAL A 68 0.33 -5.99 -9.39
N THR A 69 1.06 -5.13 -10.11
CA THR A 69 1.48 -5.36 -11.50
C THR A 69 2.69 -6.28 -11.65
N ARG A 70 3.33 -6.71 -10.54
CA ARG A 70 4.53 -7.56 -10.56
C ARG A 70 4.15 -9.04 -10.60
N LYS A 71 4.76 -9.79 -11.52
CA LYS A 71 4.56 -11.25 -11.68
C LYS A 71 5.27 -12.10 -10.62
N ASP A 72 6.41 -11.63 -10.12
CA ASP A 72 7.17 -12.34 -9.08
C ASP A 72 6.56 -12.07 -7.71
N GLU A 73 5.88 -13.07 -7.20
CA GLU A 73 5.20 -13.04 -5.91
C GLU A 73 6.17 -12.88 -4.73
N SER A 74 7.30 -13.58 -4.73
CA SER A 74 8.29 -13.50 -3.64
C SER A 74 8.90 -12.10 -3.55
N ALA A 75 9.33 -11.56 -4.69
CA ALA A 75 9.86 -10.21 -4.76
C ALA A 75 8.81 -9.15 -4.39
N ARG A 76 7.54 -9.40 -4.72
CA ARG A 76 6.41 -8.53 -4.34
C ARG A 76 6.21 -8.50 -2.83
N ILE A 77 6.20 -9.67 -2.18
CA ILE A 77 6.05 -9.80 -0.72
C ILE A 77 7.21 -9.16 0.02
N GLN A 78 8.46 -9.40 -0.40
CA GLN A 78 9.64 -8.80 0.24
C GLN A 78 9.62 -7.27 0.16
N LYS A 79 9.23 -6.72 -0.99
CA LYS A 79 9.08 -5.26 -1.16
C LYS A 79 7.94 -4.70 -0.32
N PHE A 80 6.82 -5.39 -0.27
CA PHE A 80 5.71 -5.01 0.60
C PHE A 80 6.19 -4.91 2.06
N ILE A 81 6.83 -5.96 2.58
CA ILE A 81 7.39 -5.99 3.94
C ILE A 81 8.33 -4.83 4.20
N SER A 82 9.28 -4.61 3.29
CA SER A 82 10.26 -3.52 3.42
C SER A 82 9.58 -2.15 3.50
N LEU A 83 8.56 -1.92 2.65
CA LEU A 83 7.80 -0.68 2.65
C LEU A 83 6.94 -0.54 3.90
N MET A 84 6.31 -1.61 4.37
CA MET A 84 5.50 -1.58 5.59
C MET A 84 6.34 -1.27 6.83
N ASN A 85 7.52 -1.90 6.95
CA ASN A 85 8.43 -1.65 8.05
C ASN A 85 8.92 -0.19 8.08
N VAL A 86 9.16 0.42 6.91
CA VAL A 86 9.63 1.82 6.82
C VAL A 86 8.50 2.84 6.97
N CYS A 87 7.37 2.62 6.29
CA CYS A 87 6.29 3.61 6.23
C CYS A 87 5.35 3.57 7.43
N PHE A 88 5.25 2.43 8.11
CA PHE A 88 4.30 2.21 9.20
C PHE A 88 4.97 1.72 10.49
N ASP A 89 6.31 1.79 10.56
CA ASP A 89 7.12 1.41 11.73
C ASP A 89 6.80 -0.01 12.24
N MET A 90 6.74 -0.96 11.31
CA MET A 90 6.47 -2.38 11.60
C MET A 90 7.75 -3.20 11.65
N ASN A 91 7.66 -4.42 12.21
CA ASN A 91 8.76 -5.39 12.25
C ASN A 91 8.35 -6.74 11.61
N LEU A 92 7.83 -6.68 10.39
CA LEU A 92 7.38 -7.85 9.65
C LEU A 92 8.57 -8.66 9.10
N LYS A 93 8.42 -10.00 9.09
CA LYS A 93 9.43 -10.95 8.59
C LYS A 93 8.75 -12.13 7.85
N THR A 94 9.37 -12.61 6.78
CA THR A 94 8.93 -13.83 6.07
C THR A 94 9.42 -15.10 6.74
N GLU A 95 8.77 -16.24 6.46
CA GLU A 95 9.20 -17.55 6.98
C GLU A 95 10.60 -17.98 6.52
N SER A 96 11.06 -17.48 5.38
CA SER A 96 12.38 -17.72 4.84
C SER A 96 13.40 -16.75 5.46
N GLY A 97 14.12 -17.23 6.46
CA GLY A 97 15.41 -16.65 6.90
C GLY A 97 16.55 -16.91 5.91
N THR A 98 16.29 -16.95 4.61
CA THR A 98 17.31 -17.31 3.61
C THR A 98 17.14 -16.43 2.37
N ILE A 99 18.13 -15.57 2.19
CA ILE A 99 18.51 -14.95 0.90
C ILE A 99 19.03 -16.06 -0.01
#